data_AF-A0A3G3GHH8-F1
#
_entry.id   AF-A0A3G3GHH8-F1
#
_cell.length_a   1.000
_cell.length_b   1.000
_cell.length_c   1.000
_cell.angle_alpha   90.00
_cell.angle_beta   90.00
_cell.angle_gamma   90.00
#
_symmetry.space_group_name_H-M   'P 1'
#
loop_
_entity.id
_entity.type
_entity.pdbx_description
1 polymer ?
#
loop_
_entity_poly.entity_id
_entity_poly.type
_entity_poly.pdbx_seq_one_letter_code
_entity_poly.pdbx_strand_id
1 'polypeptide(L)'
;MFFYLQDSPFSKDKEVLLLTTLTQRELELLILLIDAPSNEELAQKLHIEIKSVETCKTRIGEKLNQTGKGALLRFALRYRSLLEPLKN
;
A
#
# COMPACT_ATOMS: atom_id res chain seq x y z
N MET A 1 -10.16 26.70 -2.64
CA MET A 1 -9.85 25.79 -1.52
C MET A 1 -10.32 24.36 -1.83
N PHE A 2 -9.60 23.67 -2.73
CA PHE A 2 -9.63 22.20 -2.94
C PHE A 2 -8.17 21.84 -3.31
N PHE A 3 -7.30 21.79 -2.31
CA PHE A 3 -6.74 20.55 -1.74
C PHE A 3 -5.88 19.75 -2.75
N TYR A 4 -4.60 20.12 -2.81
CA TYR A 4 -3.44 19.32 -3.21
C TYR A 4 -3.60 18.42 -4.46
N LEU A 5 -3.48 19.04 -5.63
CA LEU A 5 -2.64 18.48 -6.71
C LEU A 5 -1.20 18.45 -6.21
N GLN A 6 -0.89 17.50 -5.33
CA GLN A 6 0.50 17.17 -5.07
C GLN A 6 0.91 16.22 -6.19
N ASP A 7 1.56 16.78 -7.21
CA ASP A 7 2.58 16.06 -7.96
C ASP A 7 3.33 15.18 -6.97
N SER A 8 3.27 13.86 -7.16
CA SER A 8 4.18 12.96 -6.45
C SER A 8 5.59 13.43 -6.81
N PRO A 9 6.42 13.89 -5.86
CA PRO A 9 7.79 14.34 -6.18
C PRO A 9 8.70 13.17 -6.56
N PHE A 10 8.14 11.97 -6.73
CA PHE A 10 8.85 10.74 -7.03
C PHE A 10 8.61 10.37 -8.50
N SER A 11 9.70 10.31 -9.27
CA SER A 11 9.68 9.70 -10.60
C SER A 11 9.15 8.28 -10.51
N LYS A 12 8.36 7.88 -11.51
CA LYS A 12 7.69 6.57 -11.63
C LYS A 12 8.62 5.38 -11.34
N ASP A 13 9.91 5.50 -11.67
CA ASP A 13 10.94 4.48 -11.46
C ASP A 13 11.28 4.26 -9.97
N LYS A 14 11.28 5.33 -9.17
CA LYS A 14 11.55 5.25 -7.73
C LYS A 14 10.43 4.53 -6.99
N GLU A 15 9.19 4.77 -7.41
CA GLU A 15 8.00 4.12 -6.85
C GLU A 15 7.99 2.60 -7.13
N VAL A 16 8.40 2.17 -8.33
CA VAL A 16 8.59 0.73 -8.63
C VAL A 16 9.68 0.12 -7.75
N LEU A 17 10.79 0.84 -7.55
CA LEU A 17 11.85 0.38 -6.64
C LEU A 17 11.33 0.22 -5.21
N LEU A 18 10.52 1.17 -4.72
CA LEU A 18 9.92 1.10 -3.40
C LEU A 18 9.03 -0.15 -3.23
N LEU A 19 8.23 -0.51 -4.24
CA LEU A 19 7.46 -1.76 -4.23
C LEU A 19 8.35 -2.99 -4.08
N THR A 20 9.50 -3.03 -4.76
CA THR A 20 10.45 -4.14 -4.65
C THR A 20 11.16 -4.22 -3.30
N THR A 21 11.15 -3.15 -2.50
CA THR A 21 11.68 -3.17 -1.11
C THR A 21 10.67 -3.63 -0.06
N LEU A 22 9.39 -3.75 -0.45
CA LEU A 22 8.37 -4.32 0.41
C LEU A 22 8.54 -5.84 0.47
N THR A 23 8.36 -6.38 1.66
CA THR A 23 8.28 -7.82 1.85
C THR A 23 6.98 -8.36 1.25
N GLN A 24 6.94 -9.65 0.92
CA GLN A 24 5.75 -10.29 0.36
C GLN A 24 4.47 -10.00 1.16
N ARG A 25 4.54 -10.07 2.50
CA ARG A 25 3.40 -9.74 3.38
C ARG A 25 2.96 -8.28 3.31
N GLU A 26 3.92 -7.35 3.20
CA GLU A 26 3.63 -5.92 3.06
C GLU A 26 2.98 -5.62 1.70
N LEU A 27 3.45 -6.31 0.66
CA LEU A 27 2.92 -6.21 -0.69
C LEU A 27 1.51 -6.82 -0.80
N GLU A 28 1.27 -7.98 -0.17
CA GLU A 28 -0.06 -8.57 -0.05
C GLU A 28 -1.03 -7.64 0.67
N LEU A 29 -0.62 -7.03 1.79
CA LEU A 29 -1.45 -6.03 2.47
C LEU A 29 -1.79 -4.86 1.55
N LEU A 30 -0.80 -4.35 0.81
CA LEU A 30 -0.99 -3.25 -0.12
C LEU A 30 -1.95 -3.62 -1.26
N ILE A 31 -1.87 -4.83 -1.82
CA ILE A 31 -2.79 -5.35 -2.83
C ILE A 31 -4.20 -5.46 -2.26
N LEU A 32 -4.31 -6.07 -1.09
CA LEU A 32 -5.59 -6.29 -0.43
C LEU A 32 -6.23 -4.98 0.01
N LEU A 33 -5.45 -3.92 0.23
CA LEU A 33 -5.97 -2.57 0.49
C LEU A 33 -6.83 -2.04 -0.67
N ILE A 34 -6.56 -2.47 -1.91
CA ILE A 34 -7.31 -2.08 -3.11
C ILE A 34 -8.68 -2.75 -3.09
N ASP A 35 -8.71 -4.05 -2.77
CA ASP A 35 -9.93 -4.87 -2.75
C ASP A 35 -10.74 -4.69 -1.45
N ALA A 36 -10.07 -4.38 -0.34
CA ALA A 36 -10.61 -4.33 1.01
C ALA A 36 -10.08 -3.09 1.76
N PRO A 37 -10.88 -2.00 1.86
CA PRO A 37 -10.45 -0.78 2.55
C PRO A 37 -10.45 -0.94 4.08
N SER A 38 -11.19 -1.92 4.61
CA SER A 38 -11.36 -2.13 6.05
C SER A 38 -10.20 -2.90 6.66
N ASN A 39 -9.71 -2.44 7.82
CA ASN A 39 -8.64 -3.12 8.54
C ASN A 39 -9.03 -4.55 8.98
N GLU A 40 -10.30 -4.80 9.22
CA GLU A 40 -10.83 -6.13 9.57
C GLU A 40 -10.75 -7.12 8.41
N GLU A 41 -11.12 -6.72 7.21
CA GLU A 41 -11.02 -7.56 6.01
C GLU A 41 -9.56 -7.86 5.65
N LEU A 42 -8.67 -6.88 5.80
CA LEU A 42 -7.22 -7.07 5.66
C LEU A 42 -6.70 -8.08 6.68
N ALA A 43 -7.09 -7.92 7.95
CA ALA A 43 -6.71 -8.83 9.03
C ALA A 43 -7.15 -10.26 8.72
N GLN A 44 -8.39 -10.45 8.27
CA GLN A 44 -8.91 -11.75 7.89
C GLN A 44 -8.16 -12.34 6.70
N LYS A 45 -7.93 -11.57 5.63
CA LYS A 45 -7.25 -12.09 4.43
C LYS A 45 -5.78 -12.42 4.66
N LEU A 46 -5.07 -11.64 5.47
CA LEU A 46 -3.68 -11.93 5.85
C LEU A 46 -3.57 -12.92 7.01
N HIS A 47 -4.70 -13.33 7.61
CA HIS A 47 -4.74 -14.16 8.82
C HIS A 47 -3.91 -13.58 9.98
N ILE A 48 -3.93 -12.25 10.15
CA ILE A 48 -3.23 -11.51 11.22
C ILE A 48 -4.20 -10.67 12.04
N GLU A 49 -3.78 -10.21 13.21
CA GLU A 49 -4.60 -9.29 14.00
C GLU A 49 -4.70 -7.89 13.36
N ILE A 50 -5.82 -7.21 13.60
CA ILE A 50 -6.07 -5.82 13.16
C ILE A 50 -4.94 -4.88 13.60
N LYS A 51 -4.42 -5.05 14.83
CA LYS A 51 -3.27 -4.28 15.33
C LYS A 51 -1.99 -4.49 14.52
N SER A 52 -1.79 -5.71 14.02
CA SER A 52 -0.68 -6.03 13.12
C SER A 52 -0.87 -5.40 11.75
N VAL A 53 -2.10 -5.33 11.22
CA VAL A 53 -2.43 -4.59 10.00
C VAL A 53 -2.07 -3.12 10.14
N GLU A 54 -2.42 -2.49 11.26
CA GLU A 54 -2.08 -1.09 11.54
C GLU A 54 -0.57 -0.88 11.61
N THR A 55 0.15 -1.77 12.31
CA THR A 55 1.62 -1.72 12.39
C THR A 55 2.26 -1.90 11.02
N CYS A 56 1.78 -2.85 10.20
CA CYS A 56 2.26 -3.05 8.84
C CYS A 56 1.97 -1.83 7.95
N LYS A 57 0.77 -1.23 8.04
CA LYS A 57 0.45 0.03 7.33
C LYS A 57 1.41 1.15 7.69
N THR A 58 1.75 1.29 8.97
CA THR A 58 2.73 2.28 9.42
C THR A 58 4.10 2.01 8.82
N ARG A 59 4.60 0.77 8.90
CA ARG A 59 5.90 0.38 8.32
C ARG A 59 5.96 0.56 6.81
N ILE A 60 4.90 0.20 6.10
CA ILE A 60 4.76 0.44 4.66
C ILE A 60 4.78 1.93 4.39
N GLY A 61 4.02 2.74 5.14
CA GLY A 61 4.01 4.18 5.02
C GLY A 61 5.38 4.81 5.25
N GLU A 62 6.14 4.34 6.24
CA GLU A 62 7.52 4.77 6.51
C GLU A 62 8.47 4.40 5.36
N LYS A 63 8.39 3.15 4.88
CA LYS A 63 9.19 2.67 3.73
C LYS A 63 8.90 3.46 2.46
N LEU A 64 7.62 3.71 2.19
CA LEU A 64 7.16 4.45 1.02
C LEU A 64 7.31 5.98 1.19
N ASN A 65 7.68 6.46 2.38
CA ASN A 65 7.60 7.88 2.76
C ASN A 65 6.21 8.51 2.52
N GLN A 66 5.17 7.67 2.57
CA GLN A 66 3.78 8.02 2.27
C GLN A 66 2.95 7.78 3.53
N THR A 67 2.91 8.77 4.41
CA THR A 67 2.10 8.75 5.63
C THR A 67 0.73 9.38 5.34
N GLY A 68 -0.27 8.53 5.03
CA GLY A 68 -1.62 9.03 4.84
C GLY A 68 -2.66 7.96 4.56
N LYS A 69 -3.86 8.11 5.14
CA LYS A 69 -5.00 7.17 5.01
C LYS A 69 -5.50 6.94 3.58
N GLY A 70 -5.04 7.69 2.58
CA GLY A 70 -5.30 7.44 1.16
C GLY A 70 -4.05 7.40 0.28
N ALA A 71 -2.87 7.64 0.84
CA ALA A 71 -1.61 7.68 0.10
C ALA A 71 -1.22 6.26 -0.37
N LEU A 72 -1.27 5.29 0.55
CA LEU A 72 -1.08 3.88 0.23
C LEU A 72 -2.12 3.38 -0.78
N LEU A 73 -3.39 3.78 -0.64
CA LEU A 73 -4.45 3.35 -1.55
C LEU A 73 -4.24 3.88 -2.97
N ARG A 74 -3.90 5.17 -3.13
CA ARG A 74 -3.59 5.75 -4.44
C ARG A 74 -2.38 5.08 -5.07
N PHE A 75 -1.36 4.77 -4.27
CA PHE A 75 -0.19 4.06 -4.71
C PHE A 75 -0.54 2.66 -5.19
N ALA A 76 -1.26 1.89 -4.36
CA ALA A 76 -1.72 0.55 -4.71
C ALA A 76 -2.57 0.54 -5.99
N LEU A 77 -3.50 1.48 -6.15
CA LEU A 77 -4.31 1.63 -7.38
C LEU A 77 -3.47 1.93 -8.62
N ARG A 78 -2.47 2.82 -8.51
CA ARG A 78 -1.55 3.16 -9.60
C ARG A 78 -0.74 1.95 -10.07
N TYR A 79 -0.36 1.08 -9.14
CA TYR A 79 0.48 -0.10 -9.39
C TYR A 79 -0.31 -1.40 -9.48
N ARG A 80 -1.65 -1.36 -9.44
CA ARG A 80 -2.52 -2.54 -9.49
C ARG A 80 -2.15 -3.46 -10.64
N SER A 81 -1.96 -2.91 -11.84
CA SER A 81 -1.63 -3.68 -13.05
C SER A 81 -0.27 -4.38 -12.99
N LEU A 82 0.67 -3.90 -12.16
CA LEU A 82 1.96 -4.53 -11.88
C LEU A 82 1.87 -5.58 -10.75
N LEU A 83 0.88 -5.45 -9.87
CA LEU A 83 0.69 -6.31 -8.70
C LEU A 83 -0.21 -7.52 -8.98
N GLU A 84 -1.11 -7.44 -9.98
CA GLU A 84 -1.95 -8.55 -10.44
C GLU A 84 -1.22 -9.89 -10.67
N PRO A 85 -0.05 -9.94 -11.32
CA PRO A 85 0.64 -11.21 -11.56
C PRO A 85 1.24 -11.85 -10.29
N LEU A 86 1.33 -11.11 -9.17
CA LEU A 86 1.88 -11.61 -7.90
C LEU A 86 0.83 -12.25 -6.98
N LYS A 87 -0.43 -12.29 -7.42
CA LYS A 87 -1.55 -12.92 -6.68
C LYS A 87 -1.56 -14.47 -6.80
N ASN A 88 -0.56 -15.04 -7.46
CA ASN A 88 -0.53 -16.45 -7.89
C ASN A 88 0.23 -17.36 -6.92
#